data_AF-A0A5C7B1H3-F1
#
_entry.id   AF-A0A5C7B1H3-F1
#
_cell.length_a   1.000
_cell.length_b   1.000
_cell.length_c   1.000
_cell.angle_alpha   90.00
_cell.angle_beta   90.00
_cell.angle_gamma   90.00
#
_symmetry.space_group_name_H-M   'P 1'
#
loop_
_entity.id
_entity.type
_entity.pdbx_description
1 polymer ?
#
loop_
_entity_poly.entity_id
_entity_poly.type
_entity_poly.pdbx_seq_one_letter_code
_entity_poly.pdbx_strand_id
1 'polypeptide(L)'
;MDDSHLKSVEDESNIVKLTGREHFIAHWLLHRQFPGVRPFAAAFHAMASMSNKHHFRHTPSSRAIEEARKDYAELLKKSIAMYSLEGELIKVFESTEDAAIEFEVSVNNLSAACNEENNVNNIKGYQWRRFSEFPKKKIEPYINSNNESKQVLHEYDLEGNYIKSYESIRDAARNGIERSVFKKENRNKPIFFKDKWYSFASKNFQNKLKVKKSNTQKRKVHQIDPESGEIIRTWNSSREPQRVLGISNVSSVCKGKRKTMGGFIWKYAEEDYNLDLKEHKRKLPRANGITIYKNGILVGQFDSLRKAEYKTGIKRALLSKLLKSGDTKNDIKVIKTTPQQ
;
A
#
# COMPACT_ATOMS: atom_id res chain seq x y z
N MET A 1 0.38 -25.59 -37.94
CA MET A 1 1.09 -25.98 -39.16
C MET A 1 2.47 -26.42 -38.71
N ASP A 2 2.90 -27.61 -39.11
CA ASP A 2 4.23 -28.12 -38.84
C ASP A 2 5.14 -27.68 -39.99
N ASP A 3 5.95 -26.65 -39.74
CA ASP A 3 6.77 -26.00 -40.75
C ASP A 3 8.21 -26.56 -40.76
N SER A 4 8.47 -27.62 -39.98
CA SER A 4 9.81 -28.21 -39.81
C SER A 4 10.44 -28.76 -41.10
N HIS A 5 9.63 -28.96 -42.14
CA HIS A 5 10.06 -29.44 -43.45
C HIS A 5 10.43 -28.31 -44.45
N LEU A 6 10.13 -27.06 -44.13
CA LEU A 6 10.28 -25.91 -45.02
C LEU A 6 11.66 -25.25 -44.88
N LYS A 7 12.70 -25.88 -45.43
CA LYS A 7 14.10 -25.42 -45.31
C LYS A 7 14.46 -24.21 -46.16
N SER A 8 13.68 -23.89 -47.19
CA SER A 8 14.00 -22.83 -48.16
C SER A 8 13.25 -21.50 -47.91
N VAL A 9 12.37 -21.42 -46.91
CA VAL A 9 11.50 -20.25 -46.72
C VAL A 9 12.27 -19.02 -46.27
N GLU A 10 13.42 -19.20 -45.61
CA GLU A 10 14.32 -18.11 -45.20
C GLU A 10 15.49 -17.84 -46.19
N ASP A 11 15.46 -18.44 -47.38
CA ASP A 11 16.46 -18.14 -48.42
C ASP A 11 16.39 -16.65 -48.81
N GLU A 12 17.55 -15.99 -48.92
CA GLU A 12 17.63 -14.56 -49.28
C GLU A 12 16.95 -14.26 -50.61
N SER A 13 16.91 -15.23 -51.54
CA SER A 13 16.21 -15.13 -52.81
C SER A 13 14.68 -15.01 -52.69
N ASN A 14 14.11 -15.39 -51.52
CA ASN A 14 12.68 -15.32 -51.22
C ASN A 14 12.27 -14.03 -50.49
N ILE A 15 13.22 -13.12 -50.20
CA ILE A 15 12.94 -11.87 -49.51
C ILE A 15 12.36 -10.84 -50.48
N VAL A 16 11.08 -10.51 -50.29
CA VAL A 16 10.40 -9.45 -51.05
C VAL A 16 10.39 -8.16 -50.24
N LYS A 17 10.91 -7.07 -50.83
CA LYS A 17 10.84 -5.74 -50.23
C LYS A 17 9.44 -5.15 -50.47
N LEU A 18 8.71 -4.86 -49.39
CA LEU A 18 7.40 -4.23 -49.44
C LEU A 18 7.45 -2.81 -48.87
N THR A 19 6.71 -1.89 -49.49
CA THR A 19 6.38 -0.61 -48.88
C THR A 19 5.46 -0.82 -47.67
N GLY A 20 5.35 0.19 -46.79
CA GLY A 20 4.46 0.11 -45.63
C GLY A 20 2.99 -0.14 -45.98
N ARG A 21 2.53 0.31 -47.16
CA ARG A 21 1.18 0.03 -47.67
C ARG A 21 1.05 -1.39 -48.17
N GLU A 22 2.01 -1.89 -48.95
CA GLU A 22 1.98 -3.25 -49.48
C GLU A 22 2.08 -4.28 -48.35
N HIS A 23 2.91 -4.03 -47.34
CA HIS A 23 3.01 -4.88 -46.16
C HIS A 23 1.69 -4.95 -45.37
N PHE A 24 0.99 -3.81 -45.23
CA PHE A 24 -0.35 -3.78 -44.65
C PHE A 24 -1.34 -4.61 -45.49
N ILE A 25 -1.36 -4.41 -46.82
CA ILE A 25 -2.25 -5.14 -47.73
C ILE A 25 -1.97 -6.64 -47.69
N ALA A 26 -0.70 -7.06 -47.64
CA ALA A 26 -0.33 -8.46 -47.56
C ALA A 26 -0.92 -9.13 -46.31
N HIS A 27 -0.77 -8.53 -45.13
CA HIS A 27 -1.37 -9.07 -43.91
C HIS A 27 -2.90 -9.04 -43.92
N TRP A 28 -3.50 -8.00 -44.53
CA TRP A 28 -4.95 -7.94 -44.68
C TRP A 28 -5.48 -9.04 -45.60
N LEU A 29 -4.82 -9.31 -46.73
CA LEU A 29 -5.18 -10.38 -47.66
C LEU A 29 -4.95 -11.76 -47.04
N LEU A 30 -3.83 -11.98 -46.35
CA LEU A 30 -3.54 -13.24 -45.66
C LEU A 30 -4.61 -13.57 -44.61
N HIS A 31 -5.01 -12.57 -43.80
CA HIS A 31 -6.08 -12.73 -42.82
C HIS A 31 -7.41 -13.15 -43.46
N ARG A 32 -7.78 -12.53 -44.60
CA ARG A 32 -9.03 -12.85 -45.31
C ARG A 32 -8.98 -14.20 -46.04
N GLN A 33 -7.81 -14.59 -46.54
CA GLN A 33 -7.60 -15.87 -47.19
C GLN A 33 -7.68 -17.03 -46.19
N PHE A 34 -7.23 -16.80 -44.95
CA PHE A 34 -7.16 -17.81 -43.90
C PHE A 34 -7.90 -17.34 -42.63
N PRO A 35 -9.24 -17.20 -42.69
CA PRO A 35 -10.04 -16.81 -41.53
C PRO A 35 -9.90 -17.87 -40.42
N GLY A 36 -9.90 -17.43 -39.17
CA GLY A 36 -9.74 -18.34 -38.03
C GLY A 36 -8.28 -18.55 -37.57
N VAL A 37 -7.29 -18.16 -38.37
CA VAL A 37 -5.87 -18.38 -38.06
C VAL A 37 -5.31 -17.22 -37.22
N ARG A 38 -5.13 -17.47 -35.92
CA ARG A 38 -4.71 -16.45 -34.93
C ARG A 38 -3.45 -15.65 -35.31
N PRO A 39 -2.35 -16.25 -35.83
CA PRO A 39 -1.18 -15.48 -36.25
C PRO A 39 -1.48 -14.41 -37.31
N PHE A 40 -2.31 -14.72 -38.31
CA PHE A 40 -2.62 -13.77 -39.39
C PHE A 40 -3.52 -12.64 -38.91
N ALA A 41 -4.55 -12.95 -38.11
CA ALA A 41 -5.39 -11.93 -37.48
C ALA A 41 -4.58 -11.02 -36.54
N ALA A 42 -3.65 -11.60 -35.76
CA ALA A 42 -2.76 -10.83 -34.88
C ALA A 42 -1.87 -9.87 -35.67
N ALA A 43 -1.28 -10.34 -36.77
CA ALA A 43 -0.43 -9.52 -37.62
C ALA A 43 -1.21 -8.39 -38.30
N PHE A 44 -2.40 -8.68 -38.83
CA PHE A 44 -3.29 -7.67 -39.40
C PHE A 44 -3.72 -6.63 -38.35
N HIS A 45 -4.15 -7.07 -37.17
CA HIS A 45 -4.52 -6.17 -36.07
C HIS A 45 -3.33 -5.31 -35.61
N ALA A 46 -2.13 -5.86 -35.55
CA ALA A 46 -0.93 -5.10 -35.21
C ALA A 46 -0.64 -4.01 -36.24
N MET A 47 -0.74 -4.33 -37.54
CA MET A 47 -0.58 -3.35 -38.61
C MET A 47 -1.68 -2.27 -38.60
N ALA A 48 -2.89 -2.63 -38.15
CA ALA A 48 -4.01 -1.71 -38.07
C ALA A 48 -3.99 -0.78 -36.84
N SER A 49 -3.45 -1.23 -35.70
CA SER A 49 -3.60 -0.56 -34.40
C SER A 49 -2.31 0.05 -33.82
N MET A 50 -1.13 -0.42 -34.24
CA MET A 50 0.12 0.05 -33.63
C MET A 50 0.48 1.47 -34.09
N SER A 51 0.51 2.43 -33.16
CA SER A 51 1.14 3.74 -33.37
C SER A 51 2.64 3.66 -33.03
N ASN A 52 3.52 4.10 -33.94
CA ASN A 52 4.93 4.30 -33.62
C ASN A 52 5.36 5.71 -34.09
N LYS A 53 6.10 6.43 -33.25
CA LYS A 53 6.58 7.79 -33.54
C LYS A 53 7.75 7.83 -34.52
N HIS A 54 8.46 6.71 -34.71
CA HIS A 54 9.77 6.70 -35.37
C HIS A 54 9.78 6.15 -36.80
N HIS A 55 8.70 5.53 -37.27
CA HIS A 55 8.63 4.95 -38.63
C HIS A 55 7.39 5.43 -39.37
N PHE A 56 7.55 5.85 -40.62
CA PHE A 56 6.44 6.11 -41.53
C PHE A 56 5.67 4.80 -41.78
N ARG A 57 4.42 4.75 -41.33
CA ARG A 57 3.50 3.63 -41.55
C ARG A 57 2.35 4.06 -42.43
N HIS A 58 1.79 3.10 -43.15
CA HIS A 58 0.53 3.31 -43.85
C HIS A 58 -0.60 3.55 -42.84
N THR A 59 -1.41 4.57 -43.06
CA THR A 59 -2.63 4.83 -42.28
C THR A 59 -3.78 4.02 -42.88
N PRO A 60 -4.28 2.99 -42.19
CA PRO A 60 -5.40 2.19 -42.67
C PRO A 60 -6.72 2.96 -42.65
N SER A 61 -7.72 2.46 -43.38
CA SER A 61 -9.08 2.97 -43.29
C SER A 61 -9.74 2.58 -41.96
N SER A 62 -10.70 3.38 -41.49
CA SER A 62 -11.50 3.08 -40.28
C SER A 62 -12.18 1.71 -40.36
N ARG A 63 -12.65 1.33 -41.56
CA ARG A 63 -13.24 0.01 -41.82
C ARG A 63 -12.25 -1.13 -41.55
N ALA A 64 -11.01 -1.01 -42.05
CA ALA A 64 -10.00 -2.05 -41.85
C ALA A 64 -9.57 -2.16 -40.38
N ILE A 65 -9.51 -1.03 -39.65
CA ILE A 65 -9.23 -1.01 -38.21
C ILE A 65 -10.32 -1.74 -37.43
N GLU A 66 -11.59 -1.47 -37.74
CA GLU A 66 -12.71 -2.11 -37.06
C GLU A 66 -12.82 -3.60 -37.39
N GLU A 67 -12.59 -3.98 -38.65
CA GLU A 67 -12.48 -5.38 -39.10
C GLU A 67 -11.39 -6.11 -38.30
N ALA A 68 -10.17 -5.57 -38.27
CA ALA A 68 -9.06 -6.18 -37.54
C ALA A 68 -9.36 -6.34 -36.04
N ARG A 69 -10.00 -5.33 -35.42
CA ARG A 69 -10.35 -5.35 -34.00
C ARG A 69 -11.37 -6.44 -33.69
N LYS A 70 -12.45 -6.53 -34.48
CA LYS A 70 -13.52 -7.50 -34.26
C LYS A 70 -13.03 -8.93 -34.43
N ASP A 71 -12.36 -9.20 -35.54
CA ASP A 71 -11.91 -10.55 -35.86
C ASP A 71 -10.85 -11.03 -34.86
N TYR A 72 -9.95 -10.14 -34.45
CA TYR A 72 -8.94 -10.47 -33.44
C TYR A 72 -9.56 -10.70 -32.05
N ALA A 73 -10.56 -9.92 -31.66
CA ALA A 73 -11.28 -10.11 -30.40
C ALA A 73 -12.02 -11.46 -30.38
N GLU A 74 -12.68 -11.84 -31.48
CA GLU A 74 -13.36 -13.12 -31.62
C GLU A 74 -12.40 -14.30 -31.43
N LEU A 75 -11.21 -14.21 -32.05
CA LEU A 75 -10.16 -15.22 -31.94
C LEU A 75 -9.49 -15.34 -30.56
N LEU A 76 -9.63 -14.30 -29.73
CA LEU A 76 -9.11 -14.31 -28.36
C LEU A 76 -10.11 -14.85 -27.35
N LYS A 77 -11.38 -15.06 -27.74
CA LYS A 77 -12.37 -15.71 -26.88
C LYS A 77 -11.86 -17.09 -26.51
N LYS A 78 -11.89 -17.38 -25.22
CA LYS A 78 -11.46 -18.68 -24.68
C LYS A 78 -12.65 -19.36 -24.04
N SER A 79 -12.90 -20.58 -24.49
CA SER A 79 -13.92 -21.44 -23.90
C SER A 79 -13.56 -21.79 -22.47
N ILE A 80 -14.59 -21.84 -21.62
CA ILE A 80 -14.43 -22.16 -20.20
C ILE A 80 -15.48 -23.17 -19.76
N ALA A 81 -15.09 -23.99 -18.80
CA ALA A 81 -15.93 -25.01 -18.20
C ALA A 81 -16.18 -24.68 -16.73
N MET A 82 -17.42 -24.91 -16.31
CA MET A 82 -17.94 -24.73 -14.97
C MET A 82 -18.11 -26.10 -14.31
N TYR A 83 -17.60 -26.21 -13.08
CA TYR A 83 -17.58 -27.44 -12.31
C TYR A 83 -18.17 -27.22 -10.91
N SER A 84 -18.65 -28.29 -10.30
CA SER A 84 -19.03 -28.31 -8.89
C SER A 84 -17.80 -28.13 -7.97
N LEU A 85 -18.04 -27.94 -6.68
CA LEU A 85 -16.96 -27.90 -5.69
C LEU A 85 -16.29 -29.27 -5.52
N GLU A 86 -16.99 -30.35 -5.85
CA GLU A 86 -16.48 -31.72 -5.88
C GLU A 86 -15.67 -32.01 -7.16
N GLY A 87 -15.70 -31.08 -8.12
CA GLY A 87 -14.93 -31.14 -9.36
C GLY A 87 -15.65 -31.83 -10.52
N GLU A 88 -16.97 -31.98 -10.47
CA GLU A 88 -17.75 -32.57 -11.56
C GLU A 88 -18.13 -31.51 -12.59
N LEU A 89 -17.98 -31.81 -13.88
CA LEU A 89 -18.32 -30.89 -14.97
C LEU A 89 -19.84 -30.65 -15.00
N ILE A 90 -20.25 -29.38 -14.97
CA ILE A 90 -21.66 -28.97 -15.00
C ILE A 90 -22.03 -28.40 -16.36
N LYS A 91 -21.29 -27.37 -16.82
CA LYS A 91 -21.63 -26.61 -18.02
C LYS A 91 -20.38 -26.10 -18.73
N VAL A 92 -20.48 -25.90 -20.03
CA VAL A 92 -19.43 -25.37 -20.89
C VAL A 92 -19.94 -24.08 -21.54
N PHE A 93 -19.06 -23.09 -21.63
CA PHE A 93 -19.32 -21.80 -22.25
C PHE A 93 -18.34 -21.58 -23.39
N GLU A 94 -18.83 -20.94 -24.45
CA GLU A 94 -18.02 -20.56 -25.61
C GLU A 94 -17.01 -19.45 -25.26
N SER A 95 -17.39 -18.55 -24.35
CA SER A 95 -16.52 -17.48 -23.88
C SER A 95 -16.64 -17.19 -22.38
N THR A 96 -15.62 -16.53 -21.85
CA THR A 96 -15.64 -15.97 -20.49
C THR A 96 -16.73 -14.92 -20.31
N GLU A 97 -17.04 -14.18 -21.37
CA GLU A 97 -18.02 -13.11 -21.40
C GLU A 97 -19.44 -13.65 -21.24
N ASP A 98 -19.79 -14.74 -21.93
CA ASP A 98 -21.12 -15.35 -21.86
C ASP A 98 -21.43 -15.83 -20.43
N ALA A 99 -20.47 -16.52 -19.82
CA ALA A 99 -20.59 -16.93 -18.42
C ALA A 99 -20.63 -15.74 -17.46
N ALA A 100 -19.86 -14.69 -17.74
CA ALA A 100 -19.85 -13.50 -16.90
C ALA A 100 -21.20 -12.77 -16.91
N ILE A 101 -21.85 -12.70 -18.07
CA ILE A 101 -23.19 -12.14 -18.23
C ILE A 101 -24.21 -13.01 -17.49
N GLU A 102 -24.21 -14.33 -17.72
CA GLU A 102 -25.19 -15.25 -17.11
C GLU A 102 -25.14 -15.24 -15.58
N PHE A 103 -23.95 -15.14 -14.99
CA PHE A 103 -23.77 -15.15 -13.53
C PHE A 103 -23.65 -13.76 -12.90
N GLU A 104 -23.81 -12.69 -13.70
CA GLU A 104 -23.66 -11.30 -13.30
C GLU A 104 -22.35 -11.04 -12.53
N VAL A 105 -21.23 -11.49 -13.11
CA VAL A 105 -19.89 -11.35 -12.53
C VAL A 105 -18.97 -10.56 -13.45
N SER A 106 -17.92 -9.99 -12.87
CA SER A 106 -16.88 -9.32 -13.68
C SER A 106 -16.11 -10.35 -14.51
N VAL A 107 -16.00 -10.11 -15.82
CA VAL A 107 -15.20 -10.89 -16.76
C VAL A 107 -13.75 -11.07 -16.27
N ASN A 108 -13.17 -10.01 -15.69
CA ASN A 108 -11.80 -10.06 -15.16
C ASN A 108 -11.66 -11.03 -13.98
N ASN A 109 -12.62 -11.01 -13.06
CA ASN A 109 -12.63 -11.93 -11.92
C ASN A 109 -12.82 -13.37 -12.40
N LEU A 110 -13.73 -13.59 -13.36
CA LEU A 110 -13.99 -14.91 -13.91
C LEU A 110 -12.79 -15.47 -14.67
N SER A 111 -12.16 -14.64 -15.51
CA SER A 111 -10.91 -14.94 -16.20
C SER A 111 -9.79 -15.33 -15.23
N ALA A 112 -9.66 -14.59 -14.11
CA ALA A 112 -8.68 -14.92 -13.07
C ALA A 112 -8.99 -16.25 -12.37
N ALA A 113 -10.27 -16.56 -12.11
CA ALA A 113 -10.70 -17.81 -11.50
C ALA A 113 -10.45 -19.04 -12.39
N CYS A 114 -10.39 -18.85 -13.71
CA CYS A 114 -10.14 -19.95 -14.64
C CYS A 114 -8.68 -20.45 -14.62
N ASN A 115 -7.76 -19.71 -14.02
CA ASN A 115 -6.36 -20.10 -13.89
C ASN A 115 -6.15 -20.85 -12.57
N GLU A 116 -5.61 -22.07 -12.65
CA GLU A 116 -5.41 -22.95 -11.48
C GLU A 116 -4.43 -22.38 -10.45
N GLU A 117 -3.42 -21.63 -10.90
CA GLU A 117 -2.42 -20.99 -10.05
C GLU A 117 -3.01 -19.87 -9.18
N ASN A 118 -4.17 -19.35 -9.55
CA ASN A 118 -4.81 -18.27 -8.81
C ASN A 118 -5.63 -18.84 -7.64
N ASN A 119 -5.45 -18.26 -6.45
CA ASN A 119 -6.20 -18.59 -5.23
C ASN A 119 -7.69 -18.19 -5.27
N VAL A 120 -8.26 -17.92 -6.45
CA VAL A 120 -9.60 -17.34 -6.67
C VAL A 120 -10.43 -18.22 -7.60
N ASN A 121 -10.17 -19.52 -7.64
CA ASN A 121 -10.87 -20.45 -8.54
C ASN A 121 -12.31 -20.80 -8.12
N ASN A 122 -12.87 -20.15 -7.09
CA ASN A 122 -14.25 -20.28 -6.65
C ASN A 122 -15.01 -18.96 -6.88
N ILE A 123 -15.96 -18.98 -7.80
CA ILE A 123 -16.90 -17.88 -8.05
C ILE A 123 -18.31 -18.43 -8.03
N LYS A 124 -19.18 -17.78 -7.24
CA LYS A 124 -20.59 -18.16 -7.05
C LYS A 124 -20.79 -19.62 -6.62
N GLY A 125 -19.80 -20.23 -5.97
CA GLY A 125 -19.86 -21.63 -5.53
C GLY A 125 -19.42 -22.65 -6.59
N TYR A 126 -18.83 -22.21 -7.70
CA TYR A 126 -18.38 -23.09 -8.77
C TYR A 126 -16.88 -22.93 -9.03
N GLN A 127 -16.28 -24.01 -9.52
CA GLN A 127 -14.93 -23.99 -10.05
C GLN A 127 -14.93 -23.71 -11.55
N TRP A 128 -13.97 -22.92 -12.02
CA TRP A 128 -13.89 -22.50 -13.42
C TRP A 128 -12.55 -22.92 -14.02
N ARG A 129 -12.54 -23.46 -15.24
CA ARG A 129 -11.30 -23.86 -15.94
C ARG A 129 -11.35 -23.51 -17.41
N ARG A 130 -10.23 -23.03 -17.95
CA ARG A 130 -10.03 -22.92 -19.41
C ARG A 130 -9.72 -24.28 -20.00
N PHE A 131 -10.11 -24.50 -21.25
CA PHE A 131 -9.71 -25.67 -22.02
C PHE A 131 -9.49 -25.26 -23.48
N SER A 132 -8.63 -26.01 -24.19
CA SER A 132 -8.30 -25.72 -25.60
C SER A 132 -9.06 -26.61 -26.58
N GLU A 133 -9.21 -27.90 -26.28
CA GLU A 133 -9.91 -28.85 -27.14
C GLU A 133 -11.19 -29.34 -26.46
N PHE A 134 -11.06 -30.15 -25.41
CA PHE A 134 -12.18 -30.68 -24.65
C PHE A 134 -12.02 -30.40 -23.15
N PRO A 135 -13.12 -30.09 -22.44
CA PRO A 135 -13.09 -29.95 -21.00
C PRO A 135 -12.86 -31.31 -20.33
N LYS A 136 -12.12 -31.32 -19.23
CA LYS A 136 -11.95 -32.52 -18.40
C LYS A 136 -13.32 -32.88 -17.81
N LYS A 137 -13.68 -34.17 -17.76
CA LYS A 137 -14.95 -34.60 -17.15
C LYS A 137 -14.98 -34.43 -15.63
N LYS A 138 -13.82 -34.59 -14.99
CA LYS A 138 -13.64 -34.47 -13.56
C LYS A 138 -12.32 -33.78 -13.26
N ILE A 139 -12.34 -32.86 -12.30
CA ILE A 139 -11.18 -32.16 -11.76
C ILE A 139 -11.06 -32.41 -10.26
N GLU A 140 -9.96 -31.95 -9.67
CA GLU A 140 -9.78 -32.02 -8.23
C GLU A 140 -10.84 -31.18 -7.48
N PRO A 141 -11.32 -31.66 -6.32
CA PRO A 141 -12.23 -30.88 -5.48
C PRO A 141 -11.63 -29.55 -5.06
N TYR A 142 -12.47 -28.55 -4.90
CA TYR A 142 -12.07 -27.24 -4.40
C TYR A 142 -11.61 -27.33 -2.95
N ILE A 143 -10.33 -27.03 -2.71
CA ILE A 143 -9.77 -26.92 -1.36
C ILE A 143 -9.76 -25.45 -0.96
N ASN A 144 -10.60 -25.08 0.02
CA ASN A 144 -10.54 -23.75 0.61
C ASN A 144 -9.34 -23.67 1.55
N SER A 145 -8.24 -23.07 1.11
CA SER A 145 -7.01 -22.87 1.91
C SER A 145 -7.23 -22.10 3.24
N ASN A 146 -8.38 -21.43 3.39
CA ASN A 146 -8.76 -20.83 4.68
C ASN A 146 -9.17 -21.86 5.76
N ASN A 147 -9.56 -23.08 5.39
CA ASN A 147 -9.90 -24.12 6.35
C ASN A 147 -8.65 -24.79 6.95
N GLU A 148 -7.59 -24.99 6.17
CA GLU A 148 -6.33 -25.55 6.68
C GLU A 148 -5.56 -24.55 7.57
N SER A 149 -5.71 -23.26 7.29
CA SER A 149 -5.14 -22.17 8.12
C SER A 149 -6.07 -21.73 9.27
N LYS A 150 -7.10 -22.51 9.57
CA LYS A 150 -8.07 -22.25 10.64
C LYS A 150 -7.37 -22.39 12.00
N GLN A 151 -6.96 -21.26 12.56
CA GLN A 151 -6.35 -21.21 13.89
C GLN A 151 -7.42 -20.97 14.95
N VAL A 152 -7.60 -21.94 15.84
CA VAL A 152 -8.45 -21.82 17.03
C VAL A 152 -7.86 -20.74 17.95
N LEU A 153 -8.75 -19.92 18.51
CA LEU A 153 -8.39 -18.82 19.39
C LEU A 153 -9.04 -19.03 20.75
N HIS A 154 -8.24 -19.06 21.81
CA HIS A 154 -8.71 -19.14 23.18
C HIS A 154 -8.83 -17.74 23.80
N GLU A 155 -9.89 -17.52 24.59
CA GLU A 155 -10.18 -16.33 25.37
C GLU A 155 -9.98 -16.62 26.86
N TYR A 156 -9.39 -15.69 27.58
CA TYR A 156 -9.04 -15.78 28.99
C TYR A 156 -9.38 -14.49 29.74
N ASP A 157 -9.61 -14.60 31.04
CA ASP A 157 -9.84 -13.45 31.93
C ASP A 157 -8.55 -12.67 32.25
N LEU A 158 -8.65 -11.61 33.05
CA LEU A 158 -7.53 -10.76 33.48
C LEU A 158 -6.43 -11.51 34.26
N GLU A 159 -6.78 -12.60 34.94
CA GLU A 159 -5.89 -13.44 35.74
C GLU A 159 -5.24 -14.56 34.90
N GLY A 160 -5.71 -14.72 33.67
CA GLY A 160 -5.24 -15.72 32.72
C GLY A 160 -6.00 -17.04 32.79
N ASN A 161 -7.17 -17.10 33.44
CA ASN A 161 -8.01 -18.30 33.47
C ASN A 161 -8.83 -18.41 32.17
N TYR A 162 -8.94 -19.63 31.64
CA TYR A 162 -9.65 -19.90 30.39
C TYR A 162 -11.14 -19.58 30.49
N ILE A 163 -11.70 -18.93 29.47
CA ILE A 163 -13.13 -18.62 29.33
C ILE A 163 -13.76 -19.49 28.25
N LYS A 164 -13.31 -19.35 26.99
CA LYS A 164 -13.89 -20.06 25.84
C LYS A 164 -12.94 -20.10 24.64
N SER A 165 -13.34 -20.85 23.61
CA SER A 165 -12.60 -20.97 22.34
C SER A 165 -13.47 -20.53 21.17
N TYR A 166 -12.83 -19.93 20.17
CA TYR A 166 -13.39 -19.63 18.87
C TYR A 166 -12.75 -20.53 17.83
N GLU A 167 -13.54 -21.04 16.90
CA GLU A 167 -13.02 -21.94 15.89
C GLU A 167 -12.06 -21.23 14.93
N SER A 168 -12.17 -19.90 14.79
CA SER A 168 -11.28 -19.10 13.95
C SER A 168 -11.28 -17.62 14.36
N ILE A 169 -10.31 -16.85 13.86
CA ILE A 169 -10.33 -15.39 13.93
C ILE A 169 -11.62 -14.80 13.32
N ARG A 170 -12.17 -15.45 12.28
CA ARG A 170 -13.42 -14.98 11.65
C ARG A 170 -14.61 -15.15 12.58
N ASP A 171 -14.63 -16.26 13.33
CA ASP A 171 -15.67 -16.57 14.30
C ASP A 171 -15.59 -15.63 15.52
N ALA A 172 -14.39 -15.39 16.04
CA ALA A 172 -14.13 -14.35 17.04
C ALA A 172 -14.63 -12.97 16.59
N ALA A 173 -14.44 -12.63 15.31
CA ALA A 173 -14.92 -11.37 14.75
C ALA A 173 -16.44 -11.25 14.63
N ARG A 174 -17.16 -12.36 14.36
CA ARG A 174 -18.62 -12.38 14.44
C ARG A 174 -19.11 -12.12 15.86
N ASN A 175 -18.31 -12.51 16.85
CA ASN A 175 -18.55 -12.25 18.27
C ASN A 175 -18.03 -10.86 18.73
N GLY A 176 -17.74 -9.93 17.80
CA GLY A 176 -17.40 -8.54 18.11
C GLY A 176 -15.93 -8.28 18.43
N ILE A 177 -15.03 -9.22 18.15
CA ILE A 177 -13.58 -9.06 18.34
C ILE A 177 -12.92 -8.58 17.04
N GLU A 178 -12.25 -7.44 17.08
CA GLU A 178 -11.63 -6.87 15.88
C GLU A 178 -10.50 -7.75 15.33
N ARG A 179 -10.55 -8.06 14.02
CA ARG A 179 -9.52 -8.86 13.34
C ARG A 179 -8.14 -8.20 13.35
N SER A 180 -8.10 -6.87 13.35
CA SER A 180 -6.89 -6.03 13.37
C SER A 180 -6.00 -6.31 14.59
N VAL A 181 -6.58 -6.83 15.67
CA VAL A 181 -5.89 -7.19 16.91
C VAL A 181 -4.95 -8.39 16.70
N PHE A 182 -5.34 -9.32 15.82
CA PHE A 182 -4.65 -10.59 15.58
C PHE A 182 -3.61 -10.51 14.44
N LYS A 183 -2.62 -9.63 14.60
CA LYS A 183 -1.51 -9.49 13.64
C LYS A 183 -0.63 -10.75 13.62
N LYS A 184 -0.03 -11.04 12.46
CA LYS A 184 0.84 -12.22 12.25
C LYS A 184 1.99 -12.28 13.28
N GLU A 185 2.57 -11.13 13.61
CA GLU A 185 3.66 -10.97 14.59
C GLU A 185 3.27 -11.37 16.02
N ASN A 186 1.98 -11.30 16.35
CA ASN A 186 1.45 -11.54 17.68
C ASN A 186 0.88 -12.95 17.87
N ARG A 187 0.91 -13.81 16.84
CA ARG A 187 0.29 -15.14 16.90
C ARG A 187 0.91 -16.07 17.94
N ASN A 188 2.18 -15.86 18.27
CA ASN A 188 2.91 -16.72 19.20
C ASN A 188 2.90 -16.19 20.65
N LYS A 189 2.11 -15.15 20.96
CA LYS A 189 2.10 -14.50 22.27
C LYS A 189 0.67 -14.22 22.73
N PRO A 190 0.40 -14.17 24.05
CA PRO A 190 -0.88 -13.68 24.56
C PRO A 190 -1.12 -12.22 24.15
N ILE A 191 -2.32 -11.92 23.69
CA ILE A 191 -2.76 -10.60 23.23
C ILE A 191 -3.79 -10.06 24.21
N PHE A 192 -3.57 -8.85 24.72
CA PHE A 192 -4.51 -8.18 25.62
C PHE A 192 -5.41 -7.22 24.85
N PHE A 193 -6.73 -7.38 24.95
CA PHE A 193 -7.72 -6.53 24.28
C PHE A 193 -9.03 -6.52 25.07
N LYS A 194 -9.63 -5.33 25.26
CA LYS A 194 -10.89 -5.12 26.00
C LYS A 194 -10.98 -5.94 27.31
N ASP A 195 -9.97 -5.77 28.16
CA ASP A 195 -9.88 -6.42 29.48
C ASP A 195 -9.86 -7.96 29.47
N LYS A 196 -9.50 -8.54 28.34
CA LYS A 196 -9.35 -10.00 28.18
C LYS A 196 -8.04 -10.35 27.50
N TRP A 197 -7.60 -11.58 27.73
CA TRP A 197 -6.44 -12.16 27.06
C TRP A 197 -6.88 -13.13 25.98
N TYR A 198 -6.15 -13.14 24.88
CA TYR A 198 -6.39 -14.03 23.76
C TYR A 198 -5.09 -14.73 23.38
N SER A 199 -5.16 -16.03 23.11
CA SER A 199 -4.01 -16.76 22.57
C SER A 199 -4.45 -17.80 21.54
N PHE A 200 -3.63 -17.99 20.52
CA PHE A 200 -3.86 -19.06 19.55
C PHE A 200 -3.63 -20.42 20.21
N ALA A 201 -4.46 -21.39 19.84
CA ALA A 201 -4.31 -22.76 20.29
C ALA A 201 -2.93 -23.29 19.89
N SER A 202 -2.14 -23.68 20.88
CA SER A 202 -0.90 -24.43 20.67
C SER A 202 -1.19 -25.93 20.79
N LYS A 203 -0.28 -26.80 20.34
CA LYS A 203 -0.41 -28.26 20.49
C LYS A 203 -0.65 -28.68 21.95
N ASN A 204 -0.21 -27.88 22.92
CA ASN A 204 -0.46 -28.09 24.34
C ASN A 204 -1.42 -27.01 24.85
N PHE A 205 -2.68 -27.39 25.05
CA PHE A 205 -3.69 -26.54 25.67
C PHE A 205 -3.32 -26.24 27.12
N GLN A 206 -3.37 -24.97 27.52
CA GLN A 206 -3.12 -24.54 28.89
C GLN A 206 -4.37 -23.84 29.42
N ASN A 207 -4.91 -24.35 30.54
CA ASN A 207 -6.03 -23.75 31.27
C ASN A 207 -5.68 -22.39 31.90
N LYS A 208 -4.38 -22.10 32.05
CA LYS A 208 -3.89 -20.86 32.67
C LYS A 208 -2.77 -20.22 31.87
N LEU A 209 -2.97 -18.98 31.44
CA LEU A 209 -1.96 -18.18 30.77
C LEU A 209 -0.98 -17.54 31.77
N LYS A 210 0.32 -17.64 31.47
CA LYS A 210 1.37 -16.92 32.22
C LYS A 210 1.41 -15.45 31.81
N VAL A 211 0.59 -14.62 32.46
CA VAL A 211 0.54 -13.18 32.22
C VAL A 211 1.71 -12.49 32.92
N LYS A 212 2.60 -11.84 32.16
CA LYS A 212 3.64 -10.96 32.72
C LYS A 212 3.03 -9.59 33.02
N LYS A 213 2.62 -9.37 34.27
CA LYS A 213 2.22 -8.03 34.73
C LYS A 213 3.44 -7.10 34.67
N SER A 214 3.40 -6.09 33.80
CA SER A 214 4.41 -5.03 33.80
C SER A 214 4.21 -4.18 35.05
N ASN A 215 5.09 -4.35 36.04
CA ASN A 215 5.08 -3.53 37.24
C ASN A 215 5.68 -2.16 36.91
N THR A 216 4.91 -1.30 36.25
CA THR A 216 5.32 0.09 36.01
C THR A 216 5.20 0.85 37.33
N GLN A 217 6.32 0.98 38.03
CA GLN A 217 6.45 1.78 39.26
C GLN A 217 5.92 3.20 39.00
N LYS A 218 4.96 3.65 39.83
CA LYS A 218 4.47 5.03 39.81
C LYS A 218 5.49 5.91 40.52
N ARG A 219 6.42 6.47 39.74
CA ARG A 219 7.47 7.36 40.26
C ARG A 219 7.01 8.82 40.26
N LYS A 220 7.24 9.50 41.37
CA LYS A 220 6.99 10.94 41.51
C LYS A 220 7.98 11.74 40.67
N VAL A 221 7.55 12.90 40.15
CA VAL A 221 8.41 13.77 39.32
C VAL A 221 8.34 15.22 39.76
N HIS A 222 9.49 15.90 39.75
CA HIS A 222 9.60 17.34 39.95
C HIS A 222 9.52 18.08 38.61
N GLN A 223 8.74 19.15 38.59
CA GLN A 223 8.71 20.16 37.54
C GLN A 223 9.62 21.30 37.99
N ILE A 224 10.66 21.56 37.21
CA ILE A 224 11.74 22.47 37.58
C ILE A 224 11.82 23.58 36.54
N ASP A 225 11.92 24.82 37.01
CA ASP A 225 12.11 25.99 36.16
C ASP A 225 13.54 25.96 35.55
N PRO A 226 13.71 26.01 34.22
CA PRO A 226 15.03 26.03 33.60
C PRO A 226 15.85 27.31 33.86
N GLU A 227 15.24 28.40 34.32
CA GLU A 227 15.95 29.67 34.55
C GLU A 227 16.46 29.78 35.99
N SER A 228 15.58 29.58 36.98
CA SER A 228 15.94 29.63 38.40
C SER A 228 16.50 28.31 38.94
N GLY A 229 16.13 27.17 38.34
CA GLY A 229 16.42 25.84 38.88
C GLY A 229 15.50 25.44 40.04
N GLU A 230 14.48 26.24 40.38
CA GLU A 230 13.56 25.96 41.48
C GLU A 230 12.52 24.90 41.12
N ILE A 231 12.08 24.13 42.13
CA ILE A 231 11.00 23.16 41.99
C ILE A 231 9.67 23.90 42.04
N ILE A 232 9.02 24.03 40.88
CA ILE A 232 7.70 24.63 40.76
C ILE A 232 6.63 23.72 41.39
N ARG A 233 6.73 22.41 41.12
CA ARG A 233 5.72 21.44 41.58
C ARG A 233 6.24 20.00 41.60
N THR A 234 5.74 19.22 42.55
CA THR A 234 5.94 17.75 42.59
C THR A 234 4.64 17.04 42.21
N TRP A 235 4.75 16.09 41.28
CA TRP A 235 3.65 15.30 40.75
C TRP A 235 3.77 13.86 41.22
N ASN A 236 2.66 13.19 41.49
CA ASN A 236 2.68 11.81 41.99
C ASN A 236 3.02 10.79 40.88
N SER A 237 2.91 11.20 39.61
CA SER A 237 3.27 10.36 38.47
C SER A 237 3.71 11.19 37.27
N SER A 238 4.62 10.64 36.46
CA SER A 238 4.99 11.20 35.16
C SER A 238 3.83 11.33 34.15
N ARG A 239 2.67 10.71 34.42
CA ARG A 239 1.44 10.85 33.61
C ARG A 239 0.50 11.96 34.07
N GLU A 240 0.66 12.48 35.29
CA GLU A 240 -0.19 13.57 35.79
C GLU A 240 0.01 14.89 35.04
N PRO A 241 1.26 15.32 34.70
CA PRO A 241 1.48 16.50 33.87
C PRO A 241 0.78 16.42 32.52
N GLN A 242 0.58 15.22 31.97
CA GLN A 242 -0.15 15.04 30.71
C GLN A 242 -1.62 15.40 30.85
N ARG A 243 -2.25 15.07 31.99
CA ARG A 243 -3.66 15.36 32.23
C ARG A 243 -3.92 16.83 32.54
N VAL A 244 -3.03 17.44 33.32
CA VAL A 244 -3.22 18.81 33.82
C VAL A 244 -2.62 19.85 32.88
N LEU A 245 -1.41 19.61 32.36
CA LEU A 245 -0.69 20.55 31.50
C LEU A 245 -0.72 20.17 30.01
N GLY A 246 -1.29 19.02 29.65
CA GLY A 246 -1.23 18.50 28.28
C GLY A 246 0.18 18.01 27.87
N ILE A 247 1.11 17.91 28.82
CA ILE A 247 2.52 17.60 28.54
C ILE A 247 2.77 16.09 28.62
N SER A 248 3.07 15.46 27.49
CA SER A 248 3.44 14.03 27.42
C SER A 248 4.95 13.81 27.42
N ASN A 249 5.38 12.56 27.64
CA ASN A 249 6.78 12.13 27.58
C ASN A 249 7.72 12.76 28.63
N VAL A 250 7.19 13.13 29.79
CA VAL A 250 7.97 13.62 30.95
C VAL A 250 9.08 12.63 31.34
N SER A 251 8.77 11.33 31.34
CA SER A 251 9.76 10.28 31.64
C SER A 251 10.96 10.25 30.69
N SER A 252 10.83 10.78 29.47
CA SER A 252 11.98 10.87 28.55
C SER A 252 12.96 11.95 28.98
N VAL A 253 12.47 13.03 29.60
CA VAL A 253 13.31 14.09 30.15
C VAL A 253 13.99 13.61 31.43
N CYS A 254 13.24 12.96 32.34
CA CYS A 254 13.82 12.41 33.56
C CYS A 254 14.97 11.41 33.26
N LYS A 255 14.85 10.63 32.18
CA LYS A 255 15.88 9.68 31.72
C LYS A 255 17.00 10.30 30.89
N GLY A 256 17.04 11.63 30.72
CA GLY A 256 18.06 12.34 29.94
C GLY A 256 17.93 12.19 28.42
N LYS A 257 16.93 11.46 27.89
CA LYS A 257 16.71 11.33 26.43
C LYS A 257 16.28 12.64 25.78
N ARG A 258 15.77 13.58 26.58
CA ARG A 258 15.38 14.94 26.18
C ARG A 258 15.84 15.92 27.24
N LYS A 259 16.15 17.14 26.82
CA LYS A 259 16.63 18.20 27.73
C LYS A 259 15.49 18.88 28.50
N THR A 260 14.39 19.19 27.81
CA THR A 260 13.22 19.85 28.39
C THR A 260 11.94 19.35 27.74
N MET A 261 10.81 19.54 28.42
CA MET A 261 9.48 19.30 27.85
C MET A 261 8.48 20.32 28.39
N GLY A 262 7.71 20.93 27.48
CA GLY A 262 6.77 22.00 27.83
C GLY A 262 7.44 23.24 28.44
N GLY A 263 8.73 23.46 28.16
CA GLY A 263 9.51 24.54 28.75
C GLY A 263 10.17 24.20 30.08
N PHE A 264 9.85 23.06 30.71
CA PHE A 264 10.36 22.71 32.04
C PHE A 264 11.42 21.60 31.99
N ILE A 265 12.26 21.55 33.03
CA ILE A 265 13.12 20.41 33.34
C ILE A 265 12.33 19.45 34.23
N TRP A 266 12.52 18.15 34.02
CA TRP A 266 11.83 17.11 34.77
C TRP A 266 12.83 16.11 35.33
N LYS A 267 12.70 15.82 36.62
CA LYS A 267 13.51 14.83 37.34
C LYS A 267 12.63 13.94 38.21
N TYR A 268 13.08 12.72 38.47
CA TYR A 268 12.38 11.84 39.41
C TYR A 268 12.66 12.33 40.84
N ALA A 269 11.62 12.40 41.67
CA ALA A 269 11.75 12.91 43.04
C ALA A 269 12.51 11.97 43.99
N GLU A 270 12.70 10.73 43.56
CA GLU A 270 13.36 9.66 44.32
C GLU A 270 14.85 9.53 43.97
N GLU A 271 15.36 10.31 43.00
CA GLU A 271 16.76 10.29 42.59
C GLU A 271 17.45 11.55 43.07
N ASP A 272 18.67 11.42 43.60
CA ASP A 272 19.54 12.58 43.80
C ASP A 272 20.05 13.04 42.43
N TYR A 273 19.88 14.34 42.15
CA TYR A 273 20.33 14.92 40.89
C TYR A 273 21.06 16.24 41.11
N ASN A 274 22.14 16.43 40.37
CA ASN A 274 22.80 17.72 40.23
C ASN A 274 22.28 18.39 38.94
N LEU A 275 21.76 19.61 39.06
CA LEU A 275 21.16 20.35 37.93
C LEU A 275 22.23 21.24 37.27
N ASP A 276 22.79 20.80 36.15
CA ASP A 276 23.54 21.71 35.27
C ASP A 276 22.60 22.45 34.31
N LEU A 277 22.20 23.66 34.70
CA LEU A 277 21.31 24.52 33.90
C LEU A 277 21.89 24.84 32.50
N LYS A 278 23.22 24.79 32.30
CA LYS A 278 23.84 25.05 30.99
C LYS A 278 23.59 23.91 30.01
N GLU A 279 23.50 22.68 30.48
CA GLU A 279 23.25 21.50 29.65
C GLU A 279 21.83 21.50 29.07
N HIS A 280 20.87 22.04 29.82
CA HIS A 280 19.46 22.10 29.46
C HIS A 280 19.10 23.26 28.52
N LYS A 281 20.01 24.22 28.30
CA LYS A 281 19.85 25.25 27.26
C LYS A 281 20.02 24.64 25.88
N ARG A 282 18.97 24.75 25.06
CA ARG A 282 19.03 24.35 23.64
C ARG A 282 19.88 25.36 22.88
N LYS A 283 21.05 24.95 22.37
CA LYS A 283 21.80 25.71 21.35
C LYS A 283 20.96 25.72 20.06
N LEU A 284 20.04 26.66 19.96
CA LEU A 284 19.32 26.94 18.71
C LEU A 284 20.34 27.50 17.72
N PRO A 285 20.43 27.00 16.47
CA PRO A 285 21.10 27.74 15.43
C PRO A 285 20.44 29.12 15.35
N ARG A 286 21.22 30.20 15.46
CA ARG A 286 20.71 31.58 15.37
C ARG A 286 19.91 31.66 14.06
N ALA A 287 18.64 32.05 14.16
CA ALA A 287 17.84 32.26 12.96
C ALA A 287 18.56 33.31 12.11
N ASN A 288 18.84 32.98 10.86
CA ASN A 288 19.47 33.95 9.96
C ASN A 288 18.46 35.08 9.72
N GLY A 289 18.93 36.32 9.73
CA GLY A 289 18.13 37.46 9.29
C GLY A 289 17.68 37.25 7.85
N ILE A 290 16.54 37.81 7.49
CA ILE A 290 15.94 37.66 6.17
C ILE A 290 15.47 39.01 5.67
N THR A 291 15.88 39.36 4.46
CA THR A 291 15.40 40.52 3.73
C THR A 291 14.41 40.07 2.66
N ILE A 292 13.22 40.68 2.63
CA ILE A 292 12.17 40.36 1.68
C ILE A 292 12.00 41.52 0.70
N TYR A 293 11.96 41.21 -0.59
CA TYR A 293 11.61 42.13 -1.66
C TYR A 293 10.32 41.66 -2.34
N LYS A 294 9.46 42.58 -2.75
CA LYS A 294 8.25 42.31 -3.55
C LYS A 294 8.22 43.29 -4.72
N ASN A 295 8.12 42.80 -5.95
CA ASN A 295 8.18 43.62 -7.17
C ASN A 295 9.46 44.49 -7.23
N GLY A 296 10.58 43.97 -6.71
CA GLY A 296 11.85 44.72 -6.62
C GLY A 296 11.93 45.74 -5.48
N ILE A 297 10.84 46.02 -4.75
CA ILE A 297 10.82 46.97 -3.63
C ILE A 297 11.10 46.23 -2.31
N LEU A 298 11.92 46.82 -1.45
CA LEU A 298 12.22 46.30 -0.12
C LEU A 298 10.96 46.33 0.76
N VAL A 299 10.50 45.16 1.19
CA VAL A 299 9.38 45.01 2.14
C VAL A 299 9.87 45.14 3.58
N GLY A 300 11.06 44.64 3.87
CA GLY A 300 11.68 44.78 5.19
C GLY A 300 12.72 43.70 5.50
N GLN A 301 13.40 43.90 6.63
CA GLN A 301 14.38 42.98 7.21
C GLN A 301 13.81 42.39 8.50
N PHE A 302 13.95 41.08 8.68
CA PHE A 302 13.35 40.34 9.79
C PHE A 302 14.33 39.34 10.41
N ASP A 303 14.33 39.26 11.74
CA ASP A 303 15.22 38.37 12.51
C ASP A 303 14.82 36.89 12.40
N SER A 304 13.61 36.59 11.91
CA SER A 304 13.15 35.22 11.69
C SER A 304 12.00 35.15 10.67
N LEU A 305 11.86 33.98 10.04
CA LEU A 305 10.72 33.65 9.17
C LEU A 305 9.37 33.86 9.86
N ARG A 306 9.29 33.61 11.17
CA ARG A 306 8.05 33.74 11.95
C ARG A 306 7.66 35.20 12.13
N LYS A 307 8.64 36.07 12.42
CA LYS A 307 8.43 37.52 12.54
C LYS A 307 8.07 38.13 11.18
N ALA A 308 8.70 37.64 10.10
CA ALA A 308 8.36 38.02 8.74
C ALA A 308 6.91 37.64 8.38
N GLU A 309 6.48 36.41 8.64
CA GLU A 309 5.10 35.96 8.38
C GLU A 309 4.07 36.79 9.16
N TYR A 310 4.32 37.05 10.44
CA TYR A 310 3.41 37.86 11.26
C TYR A 310 3.25 39.29 10.72
N LYS A 311 4.35 39.95 10.30
CA LYS A 311 4.31 41.33 9.82
C LYS A 311 3.87 41.48 8.37
N THR A 312 4.18 40.50 7.51
CA THR A 312 3.93 40.58 6.06
C THR A 312 2.71 39.79 5.61
N GLY A 313 2.20 38.88 6.44
CA GLY A 313 1.16 37.92 6.06
C GLY A 313 1.62 36.85 5.06
N ILE A 314 2.88 36.88 4.61
CA ILE A 314 3.42 35.91 3.66
C ILE A 314 3.73 34.62 4.41
N LYS A 315 3.12 33.50 3.96
CA LYS A 315 3.29 32.19 4.61
C LYS A 315 4.77 31.81 4.75
N ARG A 316 5.18 31.44 5.96
CA ARG A 316 6.57 31.04 6.27
C ARG A 316 7.10 29.90 5.39
N ALA A 317 6.21 29.01 4.92
CA ALA A 317 6.57 27.89 4.05
C ALA A 317 7.07 28.38 2.69
N LEU A 318 6.45 29.43 2.15
CA LEU A 318 6.86 30.06 0.90
C LEU A 318 8.20 30.77 1.09
N LEU A 319 8.33 31.58 2.15
CA LEU A 319 9.58 32.28 2.48
C LEU A 319 10.75 31.31 2.68
N SER A 320 10.53 30.19 3.37
CA SER A 320 11.53 29.14 3.59
C SER A 320 11.95 28.45 2.27
N LYS A 321 11.01 28.24 1.35
CA LYS A 321 11.30 27.66 0.04
C LYS A 321 12.17 28.62 -0.80
N LEU A 322 11.79 29.89 -0.88
CA LEU A 322 12.53 30.92 -1.62
C LEU A 322 13.93 31.15 -1.06
N LEU A 323 14.07 31.13 0.27
CA LEU A 323 15.38 31.26 0.92
C LEU A 323 16.33 30.10 0.58
N LYS A 324 15.81 28.90 0.33
CA LYS A 324 16.62 27.71 -0.03
C LYS A 324 16.95 27.64 -1.51
N SER A 325 16.00 28.00 -2.37
CA SER A 325 16.17 27.89 -3.82
C SER A 325 16.87 29.12 -4.41
N GLY A 326 16.81 30.29 -3.76
CA GLY A 326 17.31 31.55 -4.31
C GLY A 326 16.41 32.15 -5.40
N ASP A 327 15.39 31.40 -5.84
CA ASP A 327 14.43 31.79 -6.86
C ASP A 327 13.48 32.89 -6.40
N THR A 328 12.79 33.47 -7.39
CA THR A 328 11.66 34.39 -7.17
C THR A 328 10.34 33.68 -7.48
N LYS A 329 9.31 33.94 -6.67
CA LYS A 329 7.96 33.42 -6.95
C LYS A 329 6.93 34.46 -6.53
N ASN A 330 5.95 34.72 -7.41
CA ASN A 330 4.95 35.77 -7.22
C ASN A 330 5.61 37.13 -6.93
N ASP A 331 6.70 37.42 -7.64
CA ASP A 331 7.52 38.63 -7.50
C ASP A 331 8.14 38.85 -6.11
N ILE A 332 8.12 37.82 -5.26
CA ILE A 332 8.75 37.84 -3.94
C ILE A 332 10.15 37.22 -4.06
N LYS A 333 11.16 37.98 -3.62
CA LYS A 333 12.55 37.55 -3.49
C LYS A 333 12.97 37.59 -2.02
N VAL A 334 13.63 36.54 -1.56
CA VAL A 334 14.02 36.38 -0.16
C VAL A 334 15.52 36.16 -0.09
N ILE A 335 16.24 37.04 0.62
CA ILE A 335 17.70 36.98 0.73
C ILE A 335 18.08 36.76 2.19
N LYS A 336 19.05 35.88 2.43
CA LYS A 336 19.64 35.67 3.75
C LYS A 336 20.49 36.89 4.12
N THR A 337 20.14 37.55 5.21
CA THR A 337 20.91 38.65 5.79
C THR A 337 21.87 38.05 6.82
N THR A 338 23.17 38.18 6.58
CA THR A 338 24.16 37.94 7.63
C THR A 338 24.14 39.16 8.55
N PRO A 339 24.07 39.00 9.88
CA PRO A 339 24.23 40.16 10.77
C PRO A 339 25.59 40.81 10.46
N GLN A 340 25.60 42.10 10.13
CA GLN A 340 26.83 42.90 10.27
C GLN A 340 27.19 42.89 11.76
N GLN A 341 28.48 42.63 12.04
CA GLN A 341 29.02 42.45 13.39
C GLN A 341 28.78 43.66 14.29
#